data_AF-A0A2N3ATF4-F1
#
_entry.id   AF-A0A2N3ATF4-F1
#
_cell.length_a   1.000
_cell.length_b   1.000
_cell.length_c   1.000
_cell.angle_alpha   90.00
_cell.angle_beta   90.00
_cell.angle_gamma   90.00
#
_symmetry.space_group_name_H-M   'P 1'
#
loop_
_entity.id
_entity.type
_entity.pdbx_description
1 polymer ?
#
loop_
_entity_poly.entity_id
_entity_poly.type
_entity_poly.pdbx_seq_one_letter_code
_entity_poly.pdbx_strand_id
1 'polypeptide(L)' 'HEAVDIIVVVSAPEDVQRARVLARPGMTKQKFDHIFKLQLHDTHKRTRADHVIDTGTTRENTRAQVMALIASL' A
#
# COMPACT_ATOMS: atom_id res chain seq x y z
N HIS A 1 -9.21 13.78 9.51
CA HIS A 1 -9.32 13.80 8.04
C HIS A 1 -9.75 15.20 7.62
N GLU A 2 -8.98 16.22 8.00
CA GLU A 2 -9.45 17.62 7.90
C GLU A 2 -8.67 18.43 6.86
N ALA A 3 -7.60 17.85 6.30
CA ALA A 3 -6.71 18.49 5.33
C ALA A 3 -6.84 17.93 3.90
N VAL A 4 -7.61 16.85 3.72
CA VAL A 4 -7.82 16.19 2.43
C VAL A 4 -9.25 15.66 2.36
N ASP A 5 -9.84 15.67 1.17
CA ASP A 5 -11.21 15.20 0.93
C ASP A 5 -11.30 13.68 0.86
N ILE A 6 -10.26 13.01 0.31
CA ILE A 6 -10.24 11.56 0.05
C ILE A 6 -8.85 10.99 0.37
N ILE A 7 -8.82 9.82 0.98
CA ILE A 7 -7.64 9.03 1.30
C ILE A 7 -7.60 7.77 0.45
N VAL A 8 -6.55 7.65 -0.37
CA VAL A 8 -6.29 6.47 -1.20
C VAL A 8 -5.08 5.72 -0.64
N VAL A 9 -5.26 4.44 -0.32
CA VAL A 9 -4.17 3.56 0.15
C VAL A 9 -3.80 2.57 -0.95
N VAL A 10 -2.51 2.52 -1.30
CA VAL A 10 -1.97 1.52 -2.22
C VAL A 10 -1.40 0.38 -1.39
N SER A 11 -1.91 -0.84 -1.60
CA SER A 11 -1.59 -1.99 -0.74
C SER A 11 -1.32 -3.27 -1.55
N ALA A 12 -0.74 -4.27 -0.89
CA ALA A 12 -0.60 -5.65 -1.34
C ALA A 12 -0.64 -6.56 -0.10
N PRO A 13 -0.77 -7.88 -0.23
CA PRO A 13 -0.60 -8.79 0.90
C PRO A 13 0.72 -8.58 1.66
N GLU A 14 0.71 -8.69 2.99
CA GLU A 14 1.84 -8.30 3.85
C GLU A 14 3.12 -9.08 3.55
N ASP A 15 2.98 -10.36 3.24
CA ASP A 15 4.06 -11.25 2.79
C ASP A 15 4.68 -10.77 1.47
N VAL A 16 3.85 -10.36 0.51
CA VAL A 16 4.29 -9.79 -0.76
C VAL A 16 5.00 -8.45 -0.55
N GLN A 17 4.45 -7.57 0.30
CA GLN A 17 5.09 -6.29 0.64
C GLN A 17 6.47 -6.52 1.26
N ARG A 18 6.55 -7.41 2.25
CA ARG A 18 7.81 -7.75 2.93
C ARG A 18 8.85 -8.31 1.95
N ALA A 19 8.46 -9.24 1.09
CA ALA A 19 9.36 -9.80 0.08
C ALA A 19 9.89 -8.72 -0.86
N ARG A 20 9.01 -7.84 -1.35
CA ARG A 20 9.38 -6.72 -2.25
C ARG A 20 10.30 -5.72 -1.58
N VAL A 21 10.08 -5.40 -0.31
CA VAL A 21 10.93 -4.46 0.44
C VAL A 21 12.32 -5.05 0.68
N LEU A 22 12.40 -6.33 1.08
CA LEU A 22 13.68 -7.00 1.33
C LEU A 22 14.50 -7.24 0.06
N ALA A 23 13.85 -7.34 -1.11
CA ALA A 23 14.54 -7.43 -2.40
C ALA A 23 15.21 -6.12 -2.84
N ARG A 24 14.94 -4.98 -2.18
CA ARG A 24 15.53 -3.69 -2.57
C ARG A 24 17.01 -3.62 -2.17
N PRO A 25 17.89 -3.07 -3.03
CA PRO A 25 19.29 -2.85 -2.67
C PRO A 25 19.43 -2.07 -1.35
N GLY A 26 20.28 -2.55 -0.44
CA GLY A 26 20.53 -1.90 0.85
C GLY A 26 19.44 -2.10 1.90
N MET A 27 18.51 -3.05 1.70
CA MET A 27 17.59 -3.52 2.74
C MET A 27 18.09 -4.78 3.43
N THR A 28 17.86 -4.84 4.73
CA THR A 28 18.10 -6.03 5.57
C THR A 28 16.86 -6.32 6.41
N LYS A 29 16.73 -7.54 6.94
CA LYS A 29 15.62 -7.89 7.83
C LYS A 29 15.56 -6.99 9.06
N GLN A 30 16.70 -6.70 9.69
CA GLN A 30 16.77 -5.78 10.83
C GLN A 30 16.31 -4.35 10.49
N LYS A 31 16.76 -3.82 9.35
CA LYS A 31 16.34 -2.49 8.88
C LYS A 31 14.84 -2.47 8.55
N PHE A 32 14.32 -3.54 7.94
CA PHE A 32 12.89 -3.69 7.69
C PHE A 32 12.10 -3.72 9.01
N ASP A 33 12.45 -4.59 9.95
CA ASP A 33 11.74 -4.75 11.22
C ASP A 33 11.76 -3.44 12.05
N HIS A 34 12.87 -2.69 11.98
CA HIS A 34 12.97 -1.37 12.60
C HIS A 34 11.99 -0.36 11.97
N ILE A 35 12.02 -0.22 10.63
CA ILE A 35 11.13 0.70 9.90
C ILE A 35 9.66 0.30 10.08
N PHE A 36 9.36 -1.00 10.03
CA PHE A 36 8.02 -1.54 10.15
C PHE A 36 7.37 -1.16 11.48
N LYS A 37 8.12 -1.20 12.59
CA LYS A 37 7.63 -0.78 13.92
C LYS A 37 7.33 0.71 14.05
N LEU A 38 7.92 1.55 13.19
CA LEU A 38 7.69 2.99 13.18
C LEU A 38 6.46 3.39 12.35
N GLN A 39 5.88 2.44 11.62
CA GLN A 39 4.77 2.71 10.71
C GLN A 39 3.44 2.25 11.29
N LEU A 40 2.36 2.91 10.86
CA LEU A 40 1.02 2.33 11.00
C LEU A 40 0.91 1.08 10.10
N HIS A 41 0.48 -0.04 10.68
CA HIS A 41 0.29 -1.29 9.95
C HIS A 41 -0.68 -1.11 8.77
N ASP A 42 -0.42 -1.84 7.68
CA ASP A 42 -1.21 -1.78 6.45
C ASP A 42 -2.70 -2.02 6.70
N THR A 43 -3.04 -3.02 7.52
CA THR A 43 -4.42 -3.30 7.95
C THR A 43 -5.12 -2.06 8.49
N HIS A 44 -4.46 -1.34 9.39
CA HIS A 44 -4.99 -0.11 9.97
C HIS A 44 -5.05 1.05 8.96
N LYS A 45 -4.10 1.13 8.01
CA LYS A 45 -4.17 2.11 6.91
C LYS A 45 -5.40 1.86 6.05
N ARG A 46 -5.63 0.61 5.62
CA ARG A 46 -6.78 0.24 4.79
C ARG A 46 -8.11 0.48 5.48
N THR A 47 -8.21 0.22 6.79
CA THR A 47 -9.44 0.51 7.56
C THR A 47 -9.78 2.01 7.59
N ARG A 48 -8.80 2.89 7.41
CA ARG A 48 -8.99 4.35 7.42
C ARG A 48 -9.08 4.97 6.02
N ALA A 49 -8.99 4.16 4.96
CA ALA A 49 -8.97 4.63 3.59
C ALA A 49 -10.39 4.70 3.02
N ASP A 50 -10.65 5.73 2.20
CA ASP A 50 -11.87 5.79 1.39
C ASP A 50 -11.76 4.83 0.21
N HIS A 51 -10.56 4.70 -0.36
CA HIS A 51 -10.25 3.75 -1.43
C HIS A 51 -8.95 2.99 -1.20
N VAL A 52 -8.92 1.73 -1.63
CA VAL A 52 -7.72 0.90 -1.65
C VAL A 52 -7.43 0.45 -3.08
N ILE A 53 -6.18 0.66 -3.53
CA ILE A 53 -5.68 0.12 -4.80
C ILE A 53 -4.82 -1.11 -4.48
N ASP A 54 -5.25 -2.28 -4.92
CA ASP A 54 -4.49 -3.53 -4.77
C ASP A 54 -3.40 -3.67 -5.85
N THR A 55 -2.17 -3.85 -5.40
CA THR A 55 -0.94 -4.07 -6.19
C THR A 55 -0.34 -5.47 -5.96
N GLY A 56 -1.04 -6.33 -5.22
CA GLY A 56 -0.79 -7.77 -5.16
C GLY A 56 -1.28 -8.53 -6.40
N THR A 57 -2.07 -7.87 -7.25
CA THR A 57 -2.61 -8.40 -8.51
C THR A 57 -1.74 -8.03 -9.72
N THR A 58 -2.22 -8.29 -10.94
CA THR A 58 -1.53 -7.94 -12.19
C THR A 58 -1.46 -6.43 -12.38
N ARG A 59 -0.50 -5.98 -13.21
CA ARG A 59 -0.36 -4.54 -13.54
C ARG A 59 -1.59 -4.03 -14.28
N GLU A 60 -2.22 -4.86 -15.10
CA GLU A 60 -3.42 -4.57 -15.86
C GLU A 60 -4.60 -4.35 -14.92
N ASN A 61 -4.79 -5.22 -13.94
CA ASN A 61 -5.83 -5.07 -12.91
C ASN A 61 -5.57 -3.85 -12.02
N THR A 62 -4.32 -3.60 -11.66
CA THR A 62 -3.95 -2.38 -10.91
C THR A 62 -4.30 -1.12 -11.72
N ARG A 63 -3.98 -1.10 -13.02
CA ARG A 63 -4.34 0.02 -13.91
C ARG A 63 -5.86 0.19 -14.02
N ALA A 64 -6.60 -0.89 -14.15
CA ALA A 64 -8.06 -0.84 -14.20
C ALA A 64 -8.65 -0.21 -12.91
N GLN A 65 -8.14 -0.60 -11.74
CA GLN A 65 -8.55 0.02 -10.46
C GLN A 65 -8.25 1.52 -10.40
N VAL A 66 -7.06 1.93 -10.86
CA VAL A 66 -6.69 3.36 -10.95
C VAL A 66 -7.65 4.12 -11.86
N MET A 67 -7.94 3.59 -13.05
CA MET A 67 -8.85 4.24 -14.00
C MET A 67 -10.28 4.32 -13.46
N ALA A 68 -10.76 3.26 -12.81
CA ALA A 68 -12.08 3.25 -12.18
C ALA A 68 -12.19 4.30 -11.06
N LEU A 69 -11.15 4.43 -10.23
CA LEU A 69 -11.10 5.46 -9.20
C LEU A 69 -11.14 6.86 -9.82
N ILE A 70 -10.29 7.14 -10.81
CA ILE A 70 -10.26 8.45 -11.49
C ILE A 70 -11.63 8.79 -12.08
N ALA A 71 -12.36 7.82 -12.66
CA ALA A 71 -13.68 8.05 -13.21
C ALA A 71 -14.78 8.29 -12.15
N SER A 72 -14.53 7.95 -10.89
CA SER A 72 -15.46 8.17 -9.77
C SER A 72 -15.22 9.46 -8.97
N LEU A 73 -14.15 10.19 -9.30
CA LEU A 73 -13.79 11.49 -8.70
C LEU A 73 -14.41 12.63 -9.50
#